data_AF-V4B1P6-F1
#
_entry.id   AF-V4B1P6-F1
#
_cell.length_a   1.000
_cell.length_b   1.000
_cell.length_c   1.000
_cell.angle_alpha   90.00
_cell.angle_beta   90.00
_cell.angle_gamma   90.00
#
_symmetry.space_group_name_H-M   'P 1'
#
loop_
_entity.id
_entity.type
_entity.pdbx_description
1 polymer ?
#
loop_
_entity_poly.entity_id
_entity_poly.type
_entity_poly.pdbx_seq_one_letter_code
_entity_poly.pdbx_strand_id
1 'polypeptide(L)'
;MYVKYCENKPKSEFLVAEYLDTYFEDIRQKMGHRLTLPDLLIKPVQRIMKYQLLLKDISKYTERAGLDVTDLKKAQRVMRVVPKAANDMMQVGRLQGFDGKITAQGKLLLQDTLLVAEVSPSGQQKFKERRVFLFEQIIIFSEMTEKRKGDFSNANYVFKNSVKVNKMAMSNTVENDPTKFMLIDRTPGSDLKLIIQAPSADNKDTWVKEIRSILDMQGDFLRG
;
A
#
# COMPACT_ATOMS: atom_id res chain seq x y z
N MET A 1 11.41 -3.76 7.61
CA MET A 1 12.64 -4.33 7.00
C MET A 1 12.34 -5.01 5.65
N TYR A 2 11.59 -6.12 5.62
CA TYR A 2 11.29 -6.85 4.36
C TYR A 2 10.60 -6.02 3.27
N VAL A 3 9.68 -5.11 3.65
CA VAL A 3 9.02 -4.19 2.71
C VAL A 3 10.04 -3.41 1.87
N LYS A 4 10.97 -2.72 2.54
CA LYS A 4 12.03 -1.92 1.91
C LYS A 4 12.96 -2.78 1.04
N TYR A 5 13.23 -4.02 1.47
CA TYR A 5 14.06 -4.94 0.70
C TYR A 5 13.36 -5.36 -0.60
N CYS A 6 12.09 -5.77 -0.52
CA CYS A 6 11.29 -6.15 -1.68
C CYS A 6 11.13 -4.97 -2.66
N GLU A 7 10.88 -3.77 -2.16
CA GLU A 7 10.78 -2.54 -2.96
C GLU A 7 12.05 -2.26 -3.77
N ASN A 8 13.23 -2.45 -3.17
CA ASN A 8 14.51 -2.23 -3.85
C ASN A 8 14.96 -3.41 -4.73
N LYS A 9 14.34 -4.60 -4.61
CA LYS A 9 14.77 -5.81 -5.32
C LYS A 9 14.85 -5.64 -6.84
N PRO A 10 13.88 -5.01 -7.54
CA PRO A 10 13.98 -4.81 -8.99
C PRO A 10 15.14 -3.90 -9.40
N LYS A 11 15.43 -2.85 -8.62
CA LYS A 11 16.58 -1.96 -8.86
C LYS A 11 17.89 -2.72 -8.67
N SER A 12 17.97 -3.54 -7.63
CA SER A 12 19.12 -4.40 -7.36
C SER A 12 19.32 -5.44 -8.46
N GLU A 13 18.25 -6.05 -8.99
CA GLU A 13 18.33 -7.02 -10.09
C GLU A 13 18.92 -6.39 -11.34
N PHE A 14 18.45 -5.19 -11.70
CA PHE A 14 18.95 -4.44 -12.85
C PHE A 14 20.45 -4.15 -12.72
N LEU A 15 20.88 -3.61 -11.57
CA LEU A 15 22.30 -3.30 -11.32
C LEU A 15 23.18 -4.55 -11.31
N VAL A 16 22.69 -5.65 -10.71
CA VAL A 16 23.47 -6.89 -10.63
C VAL A 16 23.61 -7.55 -12.00
N ALA A 17 22.58 -7.48 -12.85
CA ALA A 17 22.60 -8.09 -14.17
C ALA A 17 23.74 -7.57 -15.06
N GLU A 18 24.09 -6.29 -14.96
CA GLU A 18 25.17 -5.67 -15.75
C GLU A 18 26.56 -6.23 -15.43
N TYR A 19 26.77 -6.68 -14.19
CA TYR A 19 28.08 -7.14 -13.68
C TYR A 19 28.08 -8.61 -13.25
N LEU A 20 27.03 -9.36 -13.60
CA LEU A 20 26.79 -10.71 -13.09
C LEU A 20 27.91 -11.67 -13.49
N ASP A 21 28.25 -11.68 -14.78
CA ASP A 21 29.24 -12.60 -15.38
C ASP A 21 30.67 -12.04 -15.34
N THR A 22 30.87 -10.87 -14.74
CA THR A 22 32.18 -10.22 -14.60
C THR A 22 32.55 -10.11 -13.13
N TYR A 23 32.43 -8.93 -12.54
CA TYR A 23 32.84 -8.63 -11.17
C TYR A 23 32.23 -9.58 -10.13
N PHE A 24 30.95 -9.93 -10.25
CA PHE A 24 30.29 -10.80 -9.27
C PHE A 24 30.65 -12.27 -9.42
N GLU A 25 31.02 -12.73 -10.62
CA GLU A 25 31.51 -14.09 -10.84
C GLU A 25 32.91 -14.27 -10.24
N ASP A 26 33.81 -13.29 -10.42
CA ASP A 26 35.15 -13.31 -9.80
C ASP A 26 35.06 -13.39 -8.27
N ILE A 27 34.14 -12.61 -7.68
CA ILE A 27 33.87 -12.67 -6.23
C ILE A 27 33.32 -14.03 -5.82
N ARG A 28 32.39 -14.60 -6.59
CA ARG A 28 31.78 -15.90 -6.29
C ARG A 28 32.86 -17.00 -6.24
N GLN A 29 33.75 -17.03 -7.22
CA GLN A 29 34.86 -17.98 -7.29
C GLN A 29 35.85 -17.78 -6.14
N LYS A 30 36.27 -16.53 -5.90
CA LYS A 30 37.19 -16.19 -4.80
C LYS A 30 36.66 -16.59 -3.42
N MET A 31 35.35 -16.45 -3.21
CA MET A 31 34.67 -16.82 -1.96
C MET A 31 34.27 -18.30 -1.90
N GLY A 32 34.49 -19.08 -2.97
CA GLY A 32 34.11 -20.49 -3.05
C GLY A 32 32.59 -20.73 -2.96
N HIS A 33 31.78 -19.76 -3.38
CA HIS A 33 30.33 -19.85 -3.27
C HIS A 33 29.72 -20.68 -4.40
N ARG A 34 28.90 -21.67 -4.05
CA ARG A 34 28.14 -22.46 -5.03
C ARG A 34 27.03 -21.65 -5.71
N LEU A 35 26.39 -20.74 -4.98
CA LEU A 35 25.26 -19.95 -5.46
C LEU A 35 25.73 -18.60 -6.00
N THR A 36 25.04 -18.09 -7.03
CA THR A 36 25.30 -16.77 -7.58
C THR A 36 24.75 -15.66 -6.67
N LEU A 37 25.18 -14.41 -6.87
CA LEU A 37 24.66 -13.29 -6.09
C LEU A 37 23.12 -13.15 -6.21
N PRO A 38 22.48 -13.26 -7.39
CA PRO A 38 21.02 -13.30 -7.50
C PRO A 38 20.35 -14.38 -6.64
N ASP A 39 20.90 -15.60 -6.59
CA ASP A 39 20.39 -16.71 -5.78
C ASP A 39 20.44 -16.44 -4.27
N LEU A 40 21.40 -15.61 -3.84
CA LEU A 40 21.51 -15.15 -2.47
C LEU A 40 20.53 -14.01 -2.18
N LEU A 41 20.43 -13.04 -3.09
CA LEU A 41 19.58 -11.85 -2.92
C LEU A 41 18.08 -12.16 -3.00
N ILE A 42 17.66 -13.30 -3.56
CA ILE A 42 16.25 -13.71 -3.51
C ILE A 42 15.84 -14.32 -2.16
N LYS A 43 16.81 -14.74 -1.32
CA LYS A 43 16.51 -15.46 -0.07
C LYS A 43 15.62 -14.68 0.91
N PRO A 44 15.77 -13.36 1.14
CA PRO A 44 14.86 -12.63 2.04
C PRO A 44 13.41 -12.63 1.54
N VAL A 45 13.20 -12.51 0.23
CA VAL A 45 11.86 -12.57 -0.39
C VAL A 45 11.24 -13.97 -0.19
N GLN A 46 12.03 -15.02 -0.40
CA GLN A 46 11.59 -16.39 -0.15
C GLN A 46 11.33 -16.65 1.34
N ARG A 47 12.15 -16.08 2.22
CA ARG A 47 12.09 -16.33 3.66
C ARG A 47 10.81 -15.78 4.27
N ILE A 48 10.42 -14.55 3.89
CA ILE A 48 9.20 -13.93 4.41
C ILE A 48 7.95 -14.71 3.97
N MET A 49 7.95 -15.31 2.77
CA MET A 49 6.88 -16.19 2.30
C MET A 49 6.85 -17.55 3.00
N LYS A 50 7.99 -18.04 3.50
CA LYS A 50 8.08 -19.32 4.22
C LYS A 50 7.51 -19.25 5.65
N TYR A 51 7.62 -18.12 6.34
CA TYR A 51 7.14 -18.02 7.73
C TYR A 51 5.65 -18.33 7.87
N GLN A 52 4.82 -17.88 6.93
CA GLN A 52 3.39 -18.21 6.95
C GLN A 52 3.12 -19.71 6.78
N LEU A 53 3.93 -20.41 5.97
CA LEU A 53 3.76 -21.86 5.75
C LEU A 53 4.16 -22.65 6.99
N LEU A 54 5.31 -22.30 7.58
CA LEU A 54 5.80 -22.95 8.79
C LEU A 54 4.84 -22.75 9.98
N LEU A 55 4.36 -21.52 10.19
CA LEU A 55 3.37 -21.25 11.23
C LEU A 55 2.03 -21.96 10.97
N LYS A 56 1.64 -22.13 9.71
CA LYS A 56 0.46 -22.91 9.32
C LYS A 56 0.60 -24.36 9.76
N ASP A 57 1.74 -24.98 9.48
CA ASP A 57 1.99 -26.36 9.84
C ASP A 57 2.10 -26.55 11.35
N ILE A 58 2.83 -25.68 12.06
CA ILE A 58 2.93 -25.73 13.52
C ILE A 58 1.54 -25.66 14.15
N SER A 59 0.72 -24.68 13.79
CA SER A 59 -0.65 -24.57 14.34
C SER A 59 -1.51 -25.78 14.04
N LYS A 60 -1.39 -26.38 12.84
CA LYS A 60 -2.15 -27.58 12.48
C LYS A 60 -1.78 -28.76 13.39
N TYR A 61 -0.50 -28.94 13.70
CA TYR A 61 -0.07 -30.03 14.59
C TYR A 61 -0.37 -29.73 16.06
N THR A 62 -0.26 -28.47 16.50
CA THR A 62 -0.65 -28.04 17.85
C THR A 62 -2.14 -28.24 18.12
N GLU A 63 -3.00 -27.89 17.16
CA GLU A 63 -4.46 -28.10 17.26
C GLU A 63 -4.80 -29.60 17.31
N ARG A 64 -4.12 -30.43 16.52
CA ARG A 64 -4.24 -31.91 16.59
C ARG A 64 -3.81 -32.49 17.92
N ALA A 65 -2.88 -31.85 18.61
CA ALA A 65 -2.44 -32.24 19.94
C ALA A 65 -3.38 -31.75 21.07
N GLY A 66 -4.47 -31.05 20.74
CA GLY A 66 -5.42 -30.54 21.73
C GLY A 66 -4.92 -29.35 22.53
N LEU A 67 -3.86 -28.67 22.05
CA LEU A 67 -3.26 -27.51 22.72
C LEU A 67 -3.85 -26.20 22.18
N ASP A 68 -3.79 -25.13 22.98
CA ASP A 68 -4.24 -23.80 22.55
C ASP A 68 -3.38 -23.27 21.39
N VAL A 69 -4.08 -22.72 20.39
CA VAL A 69 -3.50 -22.18 19.16
C VAL A 69 -3.86 -20.70 18.97
N THR A 70 -4.42 -20.03 19.97
CA THR A 70 -4.90 -18.65 19.86
C THR A 70 -3.79 -17.69 19.40
N ASP A 71 -2.62 -17.73 20.04
CA ASP A 71 -1.50 -16.87 19.65
C ASP A 71 -0.83 -17.31 18.34
N LEU A 72 -0.85 -18.60 18.01
CA LEU A 72 -0.40 -19.10 16.70
C LEU A 72 -1.29 -18.56 15.57
N LYS A 73 -2.62 -18.54 15.77
CA LYS A 73 -3.58 -17.96 14.81
C LYS A 73 -3.37 -16.45 14.64
N LYS A 74 -3.07 -15.72 15.72
CA LYS A 74 -2.67 -14.30 15.64
C LYS A 74 -1.36 -14.11 14.85
N ALA A 75 -0.34 -14.91 15.15
CA ALA A 75 0.95 -14.84 14.47
C ALA A 75 0.84 -15.17 12.97
N GLN A 76 0.03 -16.17 12.60
CA GLN A 76 -0.29 -16.50 11.21
C GLN A 76 -0.97 -15.34 10.49
N ARG A 77 -1.93 -14.66 11.14
CA ARG A 77 -2.58 -13.48 10.58
C ARG A 77 -1.55 -12.41 10.27
N VAL A 78 -0.62 -12.13 11.19
CA VAL A 78 0.48 -11.18 10.95
C VAL A 78 1.35 -11.62 9.76
N MET A 79 1.78 -12.89 9.71
CA MET A 79 2.63 -13.40 8.63
C MET A 79 1.93 -13.53 7.28
N ARG A 80 0.60 -13.48 7.22
CA ARG A 80 -0.17 -13.33 5.97
C ARG A 80 -0.30 -11.86 5.54
N VAL A 81 -0.52 -10.96 6.50
CA VAL A 81 -0.75 -9.53 6.22
C VAL A 81 0.55 -8.83 5.83
N VAL A 82 1.68 -9.14 6.48
CA VAL A 82 2.96 -8.45 6.25
C VAL A 82 3.51 -8.64 4.82
N PRO A 83 3.57 -9.85 4.23
CA PRO A 83 4.00 -10.02 2.84
C PRO A 83 3.05 -9.35 1.85
N LYS A 84 1.74 -9.41 2.10
CA LYS A 84 0.74 -8.72 1.28
C LYS A 84 0.96 -7.21 1.31
N ALA A 85 1.09 -6.64 2.51
CA ALA A 85 1.38 -5.22 2.69
C ALA A 85 2.72 -4.81 2.05
N ALA A 86 3.75 -5.68 2.10
CA ALA A 86 5.01 -5.45 1.41
C ALA A 86 4.83 -5.39 -0.12
N ASN A 87 4.10 -6.35 -0.68
CA ASN A 87 3.78 -6.38 -2.10
C ASN A 87 2.93 -5.17 -2.53
N ASP A 88 1.95 -4.79 -1.73
CA ASP A 88 1.10 -3.63 -2.00
C ASP A 88 1.93 -2.34 -1.97
N MET A 89 2.84 -2.20 -0.99
CA MET A 89 3.78 -1.07 -0.92
C MET A 89 4.78 -1.02 -2.09
N MET A 90 5.13 -2.16 -2.72
CA MET A 90 5.93 -2.14 -3.95
C MET A 90 5.18 -1.46 -5.11
N GLN A 91 3.85 -1.56 -5.16
CA GLN A 91 3.04 -0.85 -6.15
C GLN A 91 2.97 0.64 -5.81
N VAL A 92 2.81 1.00 -4.54
CA VAL A 92 2.78 2.41 -4.11
C VAL A 92 4.14 3.10 -4.28
N GLY A 93 5.26 2.39 -4.11
CA GLY A 93 6.61 2.91 -4.35
C GLY A 93 6.87 3.40 -5.79
N ARG A 94 5.95 3.11 -6.72
CA ARG A 94 5.95 3.62 -8.10
C ARG A 94 5.20 4.95 -8.27
N LEU A 95 4.65 5.50 -7.20
CA LEU A 95 3.97 6.80 -7.21
C LEU A 95 4.98 7.94 -7.42
N GLN A 96 4.79 8.70 -8.49
CA GLN A 96 5.59 9.89 -8.79
C GLN A 96 4.86 11.18 -8.41
N GLY A 97 5.61 12.24 -8.10
CA GLY A 97 5.08 13.58 -7.84
C GLY A 97 4.50 13.79 -6.44
N PHE A 98 4.58 12.80 -5.55
CA PHE A 98 4.22 12.97 -4.15
C PHE A 98 5.38 13.61 -3.38
N ASP A 99 5.14 14.80 -2.81
CA ASP A 99 6.12 15.50 -1.98
C ASP A 99 6.08 14.98 -0.54
N GLY A 100 6.77 13.87 -0.30
CA GLY A 100 6.88 13.26 1.03
C GLY A 100 7.38 11.82 1.00
N LYS A 101 7.71 11.29 2.20
CA LYS A 101 8.07 9.88 2.36
C LYS A 101 6.80 9.05 2.57
N ILE A 102 6.41 8.24 1.58
CA ILE A 102 5.25 7.34 1.64
C ILE A 102 5.38 6.37 2.83
N THR A 103 6.59 5.83 3.06
CA THR A 103 6.86 4.92 4.19
C THR A 103 6.68 5.56 5.56
N ALA A 104 6.63 6.89 5.64
CA ALA A 104 6.38 7.62 6.89
C ALA A 104 4.88 7.82 7.18
N GLN A 105 3.99 7.47 6.23
CA GLN A 105 2.54 7.71 6.35
C GLN A 105 1.80 6.60 7.12
N GLY A 106 2.54 5.63 7.69
CA GLY A 106 1.99 4.48 8.39
C GLY A 106 1.65 3.31 7.47
N LYS A 107 0.81 2.40 7.93
CA LYS A 107 0.37 1.23 7.17
C LYS A 107 -0.61 1.63 6.08
N LEU A 108 -0.49 0.99 4.91
CA LEU A 108 -1.53 1.02 3.89
C LEU A 108 -2.71 0.15 4.36
N LEU A 109 -3.88 0.77 4.49
CA LEU A 109 -5.11 0.15 4.99
C LEU A 109 -5.99 -0.36 3.84
N LEU A 110 -6.25 0.51 2.86
CA LEU A 110 -7.05 0.20 1.68
C LEU A 110 -6.40 0.75 0.42
N GLN A 111 -6.65 0.06 -0.70
CA GLN A 111 -6.35 0.59 -2.02
C GLN A 111 -7.37 0.06 -3.03
N ASP A 112 -7.85 0.94 -3.89
CA ASP A 112 -8.79 0.56 -4.94
C ASP A 112 -8.80 1.60 -6.07
N THR A 113 -9.44 1.25 -7.17
CA THR A 113 -9.71 2.16 -8.27
C THR A 113 -11.11 2.74 -8.10
N LEU A 114 -11.20 4.06 -7.89
CA LEU A 114 -12.43 4.78 -7.59
C LEU A 114 -12.64 5.92 -8.58
N LEU A 115 -13.90 6.31 -8.80
CA LEU A 115 -14.21 7.54 -9.53
C LEU A 115 -14.15 8.72 -8.56
N VAL A 116 -13.40 9.76 -8.91
CA VAL A 116 -13.19 10.93 -8.05
C VAL A 116 -13.44 12.21 -8.82
N ALA A 117 -14.27 13.09 -8.27
CA ALA A 117 -14.53 14.42 -8.78
C ALA A 117 -14.13 15.46 -7.72
N GLU A 118 -13.41 16.49 -8.14
CA GLU A 118 -13.20 17.68 -7.32
C GLU A 118 -14.40 18.61 -7.46
N VAL A 119 -14.91 19.10 -6.34
CA VAL A 119 -16.06 20.02 -6.33
C VAL A 119 -15.57 21.40 -6.76
N SER A 120 -15.82 21.75 -8.02
CA SER A 120 -15.50 23.08 -8.53
C SER A 120 -16.43 24.15 -7.95
N PRO A 121 -15.98 25.42 -7.81
CA PRO A 121 -16.85 26.54 -7.45
C PRO A 121 -18.04 26.71 -8.41
N SER A 122 -17.88 26.30 -9.67
CA SER A 122 -18.93 26.28 -10.69
C SER A 122 -19.98 25.18 -10.54
N GLY A 123 -19.85 24.29 -9.55
CA GLY A 123 -20.76 23.16 -9.31
C GLY A 123 -20.62 21.99 -10.29
N GLN A 124 -19.80 22.12 -11.34
CA GLN A 124 -19.51 21.02 -12.27
C GLN A 124 -18.67 19.94 -11.57
N GLN A 125 -19.16 18.69 -11.66
CA GLN A 125 -18.47 17.50 -11.17
C GLN A 125 -17.92 16.70 -12.36
N LYS A 126 -16.59 16.64 -12.51
CA LYS A 126 -15.95 15.79 -13.52
C LYS A 126 -15.28 14.61 -12.85
N PHE A 127 -15.95 13.47 -12.86
CA PHE A 127 -15.39 12.23 -12.35
C PHE A 127 -14.25 11.75 -13.25
N LYS A 128 -13.15 11.36 -12.60
CA LYS A 128 -12.00 10.74 -13.24
C LYS A 128 -11.64 9.49 -12.44
N GLU A 129 -11.23 8.46 -13.16
CA GLU A 129 -10.72 7.26 -12.51
C GLU A 129 -9.40 7.58 -11.78
N ARG A 130 -9.31 7.15 -10.52
CA ARG A 130 -8.13 7.34 -9.68
C ARG A 130 -7.80 6.05 -8.96
N ARG A 131 -6.51 5.72 -8.91
CA ARG A 131 -6.02 4.76 -7.94
C ARG A 131 -5.85 5.47 -6.61
N VAL A 132 -6.58 5.02 -5.60
CA VAL A 132 -6.64 5.65 -4.28
C VAL A 132 -5.95 4.76 -3.26
N PHE A 133 -5.11 5.36 -2.41
CA PHE A 133 -4.37 4.68 -1.35
C PHE A 133 -4.72 5.32 0.00
N LEU A 134 -5.29 4.54 0.91
CA LEU A 134 -5.58 4.97 2.28
C LEU A 134 -4.49 4.46 3.21
N PHE A 135 -3.75 5.38 3.84
CA PHE A 135 -2.80 5.11 4.89
C PHE A 135 -3.33 5.57 6.25
N GLU A 136 -2.70 5.11 7.33
CA GLU A 136 -3.02 5.56 8.70
C GLU A 136 -2.97 7.09 8.86
N GLN A 137 -2.11 7.80 8.12
CA GLN A 137 -1.94 9.26 8.25
C GLN A 137 -2.44 10.10 7.08
N ILE A 138 -2.72 9.50 5.92
CA ILE A 138 -3.06 10.25 4.70
C ILE A 138 -3.87 9.38 3.73
N ILE A 139 -4.75 9.99 2.95
CA ILE A 139 -5.30 9.40 1.73
C ILE A 139 -4.66 10.06 0.51
N ILE A 140 -4.24 9.26 -0.47
CA ILE A 140 -3.56 9.72 -1.68
C ILE A 140 -4.37 9.31 -2.91
N PHE A 141 -4.56 10.26 -3.82
CA PHE A 141 -5.22 10.09 -5.10
C PHE A 141 -4.20 10.17 -6.23
N SER A 142 -4.20 9.16 -7.10
CA SER A 142 -3.27 9.09 -8.22
C SER A 142 -3.97 8.69 -9.52
N GLU A 143 -3.38 9.09 -10.63
CA GLU A 143 -3.76 8.63 -11.97
C GLU A 143 -2.89 7.44 -12.35
N MET A 144 -3.51 6.37 -12.85
CA MET A 144 -2.77 5.24 -13.37
C MET A 144 -2.27 5.56 -14.78
N THR A 145 -0.96 5.50 -14.99
CA THR A 145 -0.35 5.70 -16.31
C THR A 145 -0.07 4.35 -16.97
N GLU A 146 -0.51 4.20 -18.22
CA GLU A 146 -0.11 3.05 -19.03
C GLU A 146 1.38 3.10 -19.34
N LYS A 147 2.03 1.93 -19.35
CA LYS A 147 3.42 1.81 -19.79
C LYS A 147 3.51 2.15 -21.28
N ARG A 148 4.19 3.24 -21.63
CA ARG A 148 4.64 3.46 -23.01
C ARG A 148 5.74 2.45 -23.34
N LYS A 149 5.66 1.77 -24.48
CA LYS A 149 6.73 0.89 -24.98
C LYS A 149 8.03 1.70 -25.09
N GLY A 150 9.04 1.33 -24.32
CA GLY A 150 10.38 1.94 -24.36
C GLY A 150 10.70 2.89 -23.20
N ASP A 151 9.73 3.30 -22.38
CA ASP A 151 10.00 4.13 -21.21
C ASP A 151 10.59 3.29 -20.06
N PHE A 152 11.80 3.64 -19.63
CA PHE A 152 12.47 3.11 -18.42
C PHE A 152 11.75 3.50 -17.11
N SER A 153 10.70 4.32 -17.22
CA SER A 153 9.83 4.70 -16.13
C SER A 153 9.00 3.49 -15.66
N ASN A 154 9.37 2.96 -14.49
CA ASN A 154 8.56 1.99 -13.75
C ASN A 154 7.28 2.61 -13.12
N ALA A 155 6.96 3.87 -13.41
CA ALA A 155 5.83 4.56 -12.79
C ALA A 155 4.51 4.13 -13.41
N ASN A 156 3.69 3.49 -12.58
CA ASN A 156 2.31 3.17 -12.90
C ASN A 156 1.35 4.21 -12.33
N TYR A 157 1.81 5.13 -11.47
CA TYR A 157 0.95 6.07 -10.75
C TYR A 157 1.56 7.47 -10.68
N VAL A 158 0.75 8.47 -11.03
CA VAL A 158 1.10 9.89 -10.93
C VAL A 158 0.22 10.54 -9.88
N PHE A 159 0.84 11.15 -8.87
CA PHE A 159 0.15 11.88 -7.82
C PHE A 159 -0.76 12.97 -8.38
N LYS A 160 -1.95 13.13 -7.78
CA LYS A 160 -2.90 14.20 -8.12
C LYS A 160 -3.25 15.04 -6.90
N ASN A 161 -3.75 14.41 -5.85
CA ASN A 161 -4.20 15.07 -4.63
C ASN A 161 -3.95 14.18 -3.41
N SER A 162 -3.97 14.76 -2.22
CA SER A 162 -3.98 14.03 -0.96
C SER A 162 -4.67 14.81 0.14
N VAL A 163 -5.21 14.11 1.13
CA VAL A 163 -5.77 14.72 2.35
C VAL A 163 -5.17 14.02 3.56
N LYS A 164 -4.52 14.78 4.45
CA LYS A 164 -3.99 14.23 5.71
C LYS A 164 -5.15 13.92 6.65
N VAL A 165 -5.08 12.78 7.34
CA VAL A 165 -6.16 12.32 8.23
C VAL A 165 -6.46 13.36 9.32
N ASN A 166 -5.42 14.00 9.88
CA ASN A 166 -5.57 15.07 10.88
C ASN A 166 -6.15 16.40 10.36
N LYS A 167 -6.37 16.50 9.05
CA LYS A 167 -7.05 17.62 8.39
C LYS A 167 -8.26 17.14 7.58
N MET A 168 -8.69 15.89 7.76
CA MET A 168 -9.77 15.31 6.98
C MET A 168 -11.12 15.50 7.68
N ALA A 169 -12.12 15.86 6.91
CA ALA A 169 -13.53 15.63 7.25
C ALA A 169 -14.15 14.67 6.24
N MET A 170 -15.15 13.91 6.66
CA MET A 170 -15.90 13.03 5.78
C MET A 170 -17.40 13.27 5.89
N SER A 171 -18.10 13.28 4.75
CA SER A 171 -19.56 13.14 4.66
C SER A 171 -19.92 11.81 4.00
N ASN A 172 -20.78 11.04 4.65
CA ASN A 172 -21.22 9.71 4.19
C ASN A 172 -22.39 9.76 3.19
N THR A 173 -22.99 10.94 3.03
CA THR A 173 -24.18 11.12 2.19
C THR A 173 -23.89 12.23 1.21
N VAL A 174 -23.94 11.89 -0.07
CA VAL A 174 -23.81 12.81 -1.19
C VAL A 174 -24.96 12.51 -2.12
N GLU A 175 -25.86 13.47 -2.35
CA GLU A 175 -26.97 13.35 -3.31
C GLU A 175 -27.90 12.13 -3.08
N ASN A 176 -27.92 11.55 -1.88
CA ASN A 176 -28.58 10.28 -1.56
C ASN A 176 -28.12 9.07 -2.41
N ASP A 177 -26.94 9.15 -3.02
CA ASP A 177 -26.34 8.05 -3.77
C ASP A 177 -25.64 7.06 -2.79
N PRO A 178 -26.04 5.78 -2.76
CA PRO A 178 -25.48 4.80 -1.83
C PRO A 178 -24.01 4.46 -2.12
N THR A 179 -23.49 4.82 -3.28
CA THR A 179 -22.11 4.54 -3.72
C THR A 179 -21.16 5.71 -3.53
N LYS A 180 -21.66 6.89 -3.15
CA LYS A 180 -20.85 8.11 -3.02
C LYS A 180 -20.58 8.49 -1.56
N PHE A 181 -19.41 9.08 -1.34
CA PHE A 181 -19.05 9.78 -0.10
C PHE A 181 -18.15 10.98 -0.45
N MET A 182 -17.96 11.90 0.49
CA MET A 182 -17.16 13.10 0.27
C MET A 182 -16.05 13.24 1.32
N LEU A 183 -14.86 13.63 0.88
CA LEU A 183 -13.77 14.05 1.74
C LEU A 183 -13.50 15.55 1.57
N ILE A 184 -13.23 16.21 2.68
CA ILE A 184 -12.97 17.65 2.76
C ILE A 184 -11.62 17.84 3.45
N ASP A 185 -10.73 18.60 2.81
CA ASP A 185 -9.50 19.06 3.45
C ASP A 185 -9.79 20.31 4.28
N ARG A 186 -9.49 20.23 5.58
CA ARG A 186 -9.64 21.31 6.57
C ARG A 186 -8.33 22.05 6.83
N THR A 187 -7.33 21.89 5.99
CA THR A 187 -6.11 22.70 6.05
C THR A 187 -6.50 24.18 5.86
N PRO A 188 -6.05 25.11 6.72
CA PRO A 188 -6.38 26.52 6.56
C PRO A 188 -6.02 27.04 5.17
N GLY A 189 -6.99 27.63 4.47
CA GLY A 189 -6.84 28.11 3.09
C GLY A 189 -7.02 27.06 2.00
N SER A 190 -7.35 25.81 2.33
CA SER A 190 -7.71 24.77 1.37
C SER A 190 -9.22 24.75 1.14
N ASP A 191 -9.63 24.79 -0.13
CA ASP A 191 -11.03 24.60 -0.55
C ASP A 191 -11.28 23.19 -1.12
N LEU A 192 -10.32 22.27 -0.95
CA LEU A 192 -10.36 20.96 -1.58
C LEU A 192 -11.51 20.10 -1.01
N LYS A 193 -12.47 19.79 -1.88
CA LYS A 193 -13.57 18.86 -1.63
C LYS A 193 -13.60 17.82 -2.74
N LEU A 194 -13.58 16.55 -2.35
CA LEU A 194 -13.54 15.41 -3.27
C LEU A 194 -14.78 14.56 -3.06
N ILE A 195 -15.58 14.40 -4.11
CA ILE A 195 -16.64 13.40 -4.18
C ILE A 195 -16.03 12.13 -4.73
N ILE A 196 -16.18 11.03 -3.99
CA ILE A 196 -15.66 9.71 -4.35
C ILE A 196 -16.85 8.78 -4.56
N GLN A 197 -16.86 8.10 -5.69
CA GLN A 197 -17.84 7.08 -6.04
C GLN A 197 -17.14 5.72 -6.09
N ALA A 198 -17.64 4.79 -5.27
CA ALA A 198 -17.17 3.42 -5.24
C ALA A 198 -17.93 2.54 -6.26
N PRO A 199 -17.39 1.36 -6.63
CA PRO A 199 -18.06 0.46 -7.57
C PRO A 199 -19.39 -0.13 -7.04
N SER A 200 -19.57 -0.16 -5.73
CA SER A 200 -20.77 -0.68 -5.07
C SER A 200 -20.99 -0.03 -3.70
N ALA A 201 -22.18 -0.20 -3.13
CA ALA A 201 -22.49 0.24 -1.77
C ALA A 201 -21.62 -0.46 -0.73
N ASP A 202 -21.37 -1.76 -0.88
CA ASP A 202 -20.50 -2.54 0.02
C ASP A 202 -19.05 -2.04 0.00
N ASN A 203 -18.54 -1.70 -1.20
CA ASN A 203 -17.23 -1.06 -1.32
C ASN A 203 -17.22 0.29 -0.61
N LYS A 204 -18.23 1.13 -0.84
CA LYS A 204 -18.36 2.44 -0.16
C LYS A 204 -18.39 2.27 1.36
N ASP A 205 -19.15 1.32 1.89
CA ASP A 205 -19.26 1.07 3.32
C ASP A 205 -17.94 0.57 3.92
N THR A 206 -17.19 -0.25 3.18
CA THR A 206 -15.83 -0.66 3.57
C THR A 206 -14.91 0.55 3.72
N TRP A 207 -14.88 1.44 2.71
CA TRP A 207 -14.05 2.65 2.74
C TRP A 207 -14.47 3.60 3.86
N VAL A 208 -15.77 3.88 4.00
CA VAL A 208 -16.31 4.76 5.03
C VAL A 208 -16.02 4.23 6.43
N LYS A 209 -16.17 2.92 6.66
CA LYS A 209 -15.87 2.29 7.95
C LYS A 209 -14.40 2.44 8.32
N GLU A 210 -13.49 2.18 7.39
CA GLU A 210 -12.05 2.28 7.65
C GLU A 210 -11.63 3.74 7.92
N ILE A 211 -12.16 4.69 7.13
CA ILE A 211 -11.90 6.13 7.34
C ILE A 211 -12.47 6.63 8.67
N ARG A 212 -13.65 6.16 9.10
CA ARG A 212 -14.19 6.50 10.43
C ARG A 212 -13.28 5.96 11.54
N SER A 213 -12.88 4.70 11.45
CA SER A 213 -12.01 4.06 12.44
C SER A 213 -10.73 4.88 12.69
N ILE A 214 -10.08 5.37 11.63
CA ILE A 214 -8.87 6.21 11.78
C ILE A 214 -9.14 7.61 12.31
N LEU A 215 -10.29 8.21 11.97
CA LEU A 215 -10.69 9.52 12.49
C LEU A 215 -11.06 9.44 13.97
N ASP A 216 -11.74 8.37 14.39
CA ASP A 216 -12.12 8.11 15.78
C ASP A 216 -10.86 7.90 16.64
N MET A 217 -9.92 7.06 16.16
CA MET A 217 -8.63 6.85 16.84
C MET A 217 -7.83 8.17 17.02
N GLN A 218 -7.91 9.10 16.07
CA GLN A 218 -7.30 10.42 16.24
C GLN A 218 -8.06 11.30 17.23
N GLY A 219 -9.40 11.28 17.19
CA GLY A 219 -10.23 12.03 18.11
C GLY A 219 -9.98 11.65 19.57
N ASP A 220 -9.79 10.35 19.83
CA ASP A 220 -9.46 9.84 21.15
C ASP A 220 -8.06 10.26 21.60
N PHE A 221 -7.07 10.27 20.70
CA PHE A 221 -5.71 10.74 21.00
C PHE A 221 -5.65 12.24 21.34
N LEU A 222 -6.52 13.07 20.76
CA LEU A 222 -6.59 14.51 21.05
C LEU A 222 -7.36 14.83 22.34
N ARG A 223 -8.10 13.85 22.89
CA ARG A 223 -8.91 13.99 24.10
C ARG A 223 -8.24 13.40 25.35
N GLY A 224 -7.17 12.62 25.20
CA GLY A 224 -6.31 12.11 26.28
C GLY A 224 -5.09 12.98 26.49
#